data_AF-A0AAD4LQE5-F1
#
_entry.id   AF-A0AAD4LQE5-F1
#
_cell.length_a   1.000
_cell.length_b   1.000
_cell.length_c   1.000
_cell.angle_alpha   90.00
_cell.angle_beta   90.00
_cell.angle_gamma   90.00
#
_symmetry.space_group_name_H-M   'P 1'
#
loop_
_entity.id
_entity.type
_entity.pdbx_description
1 polymer ?
#
loop_
_entity_poly.entity_id
_entity_poly.type
_entity_poly.pdbx_seq_one_letter_code
_entity_poly.pdbx_strand_id
1 'polypeptide(L)'
;MKAASLRTINKLSSSAARTDFLAGTVPLHQAYILLHGRDSPRSFPSRVTSPLLVALRQYALRWSALVNVAWVPPLLTFAHGRAGLQIPSVTMDNLDEVCSRLHDYMERPPTGAVDLDDLYLYVCTHGARDCRCGEWGSKVADALRNEIHWRKGIEPTGKYSRVVVGEVGHVGGHQYAANMLVFPYGEWLGGLRPDNVPGVLDVIMEQSSPVDLARTSLLPTHWRGRMGLARDQQLQRFLLHRDNSTV
;
A
#
# COMPACT_ATOMS: atom_id res chain seq x y z
N MET A 1 -10.50 -35.70 8.33
CA MET A 1 -9.98 -35.84 6.95
C MET A 1 -11.10 -35.60 5.96
N LYS A 2 -11.16 -34.41 5.34
CA LYS A 2 -11.98 -34.13 4.16
C LYS A 2 -11.13 -33.26 3.24
N ALA A 3 -10.80 -33.80 2.07
CA ALA A 3 -9.97 -33.16 1.06
C ALA A 3 -10.69 -31.94 0.48
N ALA A 4 -10.06 -30.77 0.57
CA ALA A 4 -10.48 -29.61 -0.20
C ALA A 4 -10.17 -29.86 -1.68
N SER A 5 -11.18 -29.63 -2.52
CA SER A 5 -11.20 -29.96 -3.94
C SER A 5 -10.14 -29.17 -4.73
N LEU A 6 -9.25 -29.91 -5.39
CA LEU A 6 -8.19 -29.46 -6.33
C LEU A 6 -8.68 -28.64 -7.55
N ARG A 7 -9.98 -28.28 -7.63
CA ARG A 7 -10.58 -27.65 -8.80
C ARG A 7 -10.54 -26.11 -8.81
N THR A 8 -10.16 -25.46 -7.71
CA THR A 8 -10.14 -23.99 -7.63
C THR A 8 -8.82 -23.36 -8.08
N ILE A 9 -7.72 -24.14 -8.13
CA ILE A 9 -6.38 -23.62 -8.46
C ILE A 9 -6.18 -23.41 -9.98
N ASN A 10 -6.97 -24.08 -10.83
CA ASN A 10 -6.77 -24.08 -12.29
C ASN A 10 -7.37 -22.89 -13.05
N LYS A 11 -7.96 -21.88 -12.39
CA LYS A 11 -8.51 -20.69 -13.07
C LYS A 11 -7.59 -19.46 -13.09
N LEU A 12 -6.36 -19.58 -12.58
CA LEU A 12 -5.33 -18.54 -12.71
C LEU A 12 -4.54 -18.61 -14.04
N SER A 13 -4.87 -19.54 -14.95
CA SER A 13 -4.13 -19.78 -16.20
C SER A 13 -4.90 -19.34 -17.46
N SER A 14 -5.11 -18.04 -17.64
CA SER A 14 -5.42 -17.50 -18.99
C SER A 14 -4.87 -16.10 -19.26
N SER A 15 -3.80 -15.74 -18.57
CA SER A 15 -2.87 -14.71 -18.99
C SER A 15 -1.55 -15.08 -18.34
N ALA A 16 -0.61 -15.63 -19.10
CA ALA A 16 0.77 -15.73 -18.66
C ALA A 16 1.28 -14.30 -18.43
N ALA A 17 1.02 -13.77 -17.24
CA ALA A 17 1.62 -12.54 -16.77
C ALA A 17 3.12 -12.82 -16.71
N ARG A 18 3.90 -12.05 -17.47
CA ARG A 18 5.35 -12.19 -17.55
C ARG A 18 5.92 -12.04 -16.15
N THR A 19 6.22 -13.16 -15.50
CA THR A 19 6.88 -13.22 -14.19
C THR A 19 8.37 -12.89 -14.28
N ASP A 20 8.86 -12.57 -15.46
CA ASP A 20 10.29 -12.41 -15.75
C ASP A 20 10.81 -11.01 -15.40
N PHE A 21 9.94 -10.02 -15.20
CA PHE A 21 10.34 -8.61 -15.04
C PHE A 21 9.59 -7.90 -13.92
N LEU A 22 10.34 -7.21 -13.05
CA LEU A 22 9.81 -6.37 -11.98
C LEU A 22 9.17 -5.11 -12.57
N ALA A 23 7.92 -4.80 -12.18
CA ALA A 23 7.14 -3.64 -12.66
C ALA A 23 7.66 -2.29 -12.14
N GLY A 24 8.88 -1.92 -12.56
CA GLY A 24 9.64 -0.80 -12.03
C GLY A 24 9.94 -0.94 -10.53
N THR A 25 10.75 -0.03 -10.00
CA THR A 25 11.02 0.07 -8.56
C THR A 25 10.29 1.24 -7.95
N VAL A 26 10.10 1.23 -6.63
CA VAL A 26 9.63 2.42 -5.90
C VAL A 26 10.81 3.21 -5.32
N PRO A 27 10.68 4.53 -5.13
CA PRO A 27 11.73 5.34 -4.52
C PRO A 27 12.07 4.85 -3.12
N LEU A 28 13.34 4.96 -2.72
CA LEU A 28 13.74 4.72 -1.33
C LEU A 28 12.99 5.71 -0.43
N HIS A 29 12.32 5.18 0.57
CA HIS A 29 11.72 5.96 1.64
C HIS A 29 11.67 5.15 2.93
N GLN A 30 11.91 5.81 4.06
CA GLN A 30 11.89 5.17 5.38
C GLN A 30 10.53 5.27 6.06
N ALA A 31 9.72 6.24 5.65
CA ALA A 31 8.38 6.45 6.16
C ALA A 31 7.44 6.97 5.07
N TYR A 32 6.15 6.77 5.30
CA TYR A 32 5.07 7.26 4.47
C TYR A 32 4.00 7.89 5.38
N ILE A 33 3.74 9.18 5.17
CA ILE A 33 2.75 9.98 5.89
C ILE A 33 1.54 10.17 4.97
N LEU A 34 0.39 9.64 5.38
CA LEU A 34 -0.88 9.73 4.67
C LEU A 34 -1.79 10.75 5.38
N LEU A 35 -1.84 11.96 4.82
CA LEU A 35 -2.74 13.00 5.29
C LEU A 35 -4.14 12.73 4.79
N HIS A 36 -5.10 12.56 5.69
CA HIS A 36 -6.47 12.30 5.28
C HIS A 36 -7.19 13.59 4.90
N GLY A 37 -7.52 13.71 3.63
CA GLY A 37 -8.26 14.82 3.06
C GLY A 37 -9.77 14.57 3.11
N ARG A 38 -10.54 15.65 2.93
CA ARG A 38 -12.01 15.58 2.82
C ARG A 38 -12.46 14.92 1.53
N ASP A 39 -11.76 15.24 0.44
CA ASP A 39 -12.15 14.84 -0.91
C ASP A 39 -11.39 13.59 -1.38
N SER A 40 -12.06 12.78 -2.20
CA SER A 40 -11.42 11.64 -2.88
C SER A 40 -10.38 12.15 -3.89
N PRO A 41 -9.25 11.44 -4.07
CA PRO A 41 -8.29 11.75 -5.12
C PRO A 41 -8.86 11.73 -6.54
N ARG A 42 -10.05 11.14 -6.75
CA ARG A 42 -10.79 11.20 -8.02
C ARG A 42 -11.23 12.62 -8.39
N SER A 43 -11.50 13.48 -7.40
CA SER A 43 -11.89 14.88 -7.63
C SER A 43 -10.74 15.87 -7.51
N PHE A 44 -9.52 15.40 -7.24
CA PHE A 44 -8.36 16.28 -7.14
C PHE A 44 -8.07 16.98 -8.48
N PRO A 45 -7.60 18.24 -8.43
CA PRO A 45 -6.98 18.87 -9.59
C PRO A 45 -5.66 18.16 -9.93
N SER A 46 -5.18 18.29 -11.17
CA SER A 46 -3.95 17.64 -11.66
C SER A 46 -2.70 17.91 -10.80
N ARG A 47 -2.71 18.98 -10.01
CA ARG A 47 -1.72 19.28 -8.97
C ARG A 47 -2.44 19.74 -7.70
N VAL A 48 -2.22 19.01 -6.61
CA VAL A 48 -2.70 19.41 -5.28
C VAL A 48 -1.67 20.32 -4.63
N THR A 49 -2.05 21.58 -4.40
CA THR A 49 -1.23 22.60 -3.73
C THR A 49 -1.83 22.96 -2.39
N SER A 50 -1.05 22.86 -1.32
CA SER A 50 -1.45 23.27 0.02
C SER A 50 -0.20 23.69 0.79
N PRO A 51 -0.19 24.86 1.47
CA PRO A 51 0.92 25.28 2.33
C PRO A 51 1.28 24.21 3.37
N LEU A 52 0.26 23.55 3.91
CA LEU A 52 0.42 22.47 4.88
C LEU A 52 1.16 21.27 4.27
N LEU A 53 0.74 20.83 3.09
CA LEU A 53 1.42 19.74 2.36
C LEU A 53 2.87 20.10 2.03
N VAL A 54 3.13 21.35 1.67
CA VAL A 54 4.49 21.82 1.34
C VAL A 54 5.36 21.79 2.60
N ALA A 55 4.88 22.33 3.71
CA ALA A 55 5.63 22.37 4.97
C ALA A 55 5.91 20.95 5.51
N LEU A 56 4.90 20.08 5.54
CA LEU A 56 5.07 18.67 5.94
C LEU A 56 6.04 17.92 5.03
N ARG A 57 5.97 18.12 3.71
CA ARG A 57 6.92 17.50 2.76
C ARG A 57 8.34 17.95 3.03
N GLN A 58 8.57 19.25 3.21
CA GLN A 58 9.90 19.79 3.52
C GLN A 58 10.44 19.20 4.82
N TYR A 59 9.60 19.12 5.86
CA TYR A 59 9.98 18.54 7.15
C TYR A 59 10.30 17.03 7.04
N ALA A 60 9.49 16.28 6.28
CA ALA A 60 9.63 14.85 6.06
C ALA A 60 10.91 14.43 5.29
N LEU A 61 11.52 15.34 4.53
CA LEU A 61 12.77 15.07 3.79
C LEU A 61 13.90 14.59 4.71
N ARG A 62 13.92 15.03 5.97
CA ARG A 62 14.92 14.66 6.98
C ARG A 62 15.06 13.15 7.18
N TRP A 63 13.98 12.41 6.96
CA TRP A 63 13.93 10.96 7.12
C TRP A 63 13.70 10.22 5.80
N SER A 64 13.89 10.89 4.66
CA SER A 64 13.49 10.35 3.35
C SER A 64 12.04 9.84 3.38
N ALA A 65 11.14 10.60 3.98
CA ALA A 65 9.74 10.22 4.12
C ALA A 65 8.89 10.78 2.97
N LEU A 66 7.93 10.00 2.49
CA LEU A 66 6.96 10.43 1.48
C LEU A 66 5.70 10.95 2.16
N VAL A 67 5.13 12.05 1.64
CA VAL A 67 3.88 12.62 2.14
C VAL A 67 2.85 12.69 1.01
N ASN A 68 1.69 12.07 1.23
CA ASN A 68 0.60 12.06 0.27
C ASN A 68 -0.74 12.31 0.94
N VAL A 69 -1.71 12.76 0.14
CA VAL A 69 -3.10 12.92 0.61
C VAL A 69 -3.84 11.63 0.31
N ALA A 70 -4.58 11.11 1.28
CA ALA A 70 -5.42 9.95 1.14
C ALA A 70 -6.87 10.23 1.56
N TRP A 71 -7.77 9.35 1.14
CA TRP A 71 -9.20 9.43 1.41
C TRP A 71 -9.70 8.11 2.00
N VAL A 72 -9.79 8.16 3.32
CA VAL A 72 -10.28 7.23 4.35
C VAL A 72 -9.88 7.93 5.66
N PRO A 73 -10.59 7.87 6.79
CA PRO A 73 -10.11 8.41 8.09
C PRO A 73 -9.39 7.35 8.96
N PRO A 74 -8.53 7.68 9.97
CA PRO A 74 -7.88 8.96 10.38
C PRO A 74 -6.38 9.06 9.97
N LEU A 75 -5.71 10.23 9.96
CA LEU A 75 -4.33 10.37 9.41
C LEU A 75 -3.36 9.33 9.98
N LEU A 76 -2.64 8.65 9.07
CA LEU A 76 -1.73 7.55 9.40
C LEU A 76 -0.31 7.83 8.92
N THR A 77 0.65 7.63 9.82
CA THR A 77 2.06 7.58 9.49
C THR A 77 2.58 6.17 9.69
N PHE A 78 3.24 5.63 8.66
CA PHE A 78 3.91 4.34 8.72
C PHE A 78 5.41 4.55 8.50
N ALA A 79 6.23 3.82 9.24
CA ALA A 79 7.67 3.83 9.07
C ALA A 79 8.22 2.42 9.14
N HIS A 80 9.32 2.18 8.44
CA HIS A 80 9.91 0.86 8.31
C HIS A 80 10.25 0.27 9.70
N GLY A 81 9.75 -0.93 9.96
CA GLY A 81 10.00 -1.66 11.21
C GLY A 81 9.26 -1.11 12.45
N ARG A 82 8.17 -0.38 12.26
CA ARG A 82 7.40 0.27 13.35
C ARG A 82 5.89 0.06 13.19
N ALA A 83 5.19 0.11 14.33
CA ALA A 83 3.75 0.27 14.39
C ALA A 83 3.31 1.61 13.76
N GLY A 84 2.08 1.65 13.22
CA GLY A 84 1.52 2.88 12.68
C GLY A 84 1.32 3.94 13.75
N LEU A 85 1.63 5.20 13.42
CA LEU A 85 1.32 6.35 14.27
C LEU A 85 0.06 7.04 13.75
N GLN A 86 -0.97 7.09 14.59
CA GLN A 86 -2.18 7.87 14.32
C GLN A 86 -2.03 9.29 14.86
N ILE A 87 -2.32 10.29 14.03
CA ILE A 87 -2.39 11.70 14.44
C ILE A 87 -3.80 12.20 14.10
N PRO A 88 -4.63 12.60 15.09
CA PRO A 88 -6.05 12.86 14.85
C PRO A 88 -6.33 13.93 13.79
N SER A 89 -5.55 15.02 13.79
CA SER A 89 -5.69 16.10 12.81
C SER A 89 -4.39 16.87 12.67
N VAL A 90 -4.22 17.50 11.51
CA VAL A 90 -3.11 18.40 11.24
C VAL A 90 -3.63 19.64 10.51
N THR A 91 -3.23 20.81 11.01
CA THR A 91 -3.53 22.13 10.49
C THR A 91 -2.23 22.94 10.48
N MET A 92 -2.29 24.18 9.96
CA MET A 92 -1.13 25.07 10.10
C MET A 92 -0.88 25.45 11.56
N ASP A 93 -1.91 25.51 12.39
CA ASP A 93 -1.83 25.97 13.79
C ASP A 93 -1.16 24.94 14.71
N ASN A 94 -1.31 23.64 14.42
CA ASN A 94 -0.72 22.56 15.22
C ASN A 94 0.47 21.88 14.54
N LEU A 95 0.99 22.47 13.45
CA LEU A 95 2.02 21.85 12.62
C LEU A 95 3.29 21.53 13.42
N ASP A 96 3.73 22.44 14.30
CA ASP A 96 4.95 22.24 15.10
C ASP A 96 4.80 21.09 16.09
N GLU A 97 3.64 20.95 16.73
CA GLU A 97 3.32 19.82 17.61
C GLU A 97 3.33 18.50 16.83
N VAL A 98 2.68 18.47 15.67
CA VAL A 98 2.65 17.29 14.79
C VAL A 98 4.06 16.92 14.34
N CYS A 99 4.87 17.89 13.94
CA CYS A 99 6.28 17.70 13.59
C CYS A 99 7.09 17.14 14.76
N SER A 100 6.91 17.64 15.98
CA SER A 100 7.57 17.10 17.18
C SER A 100 7.19 15.65 17.43
N ARG A 101 5.89 15.30 17.33
CA ARG A 101 5.41 13.92 17.48
C ARG A 101 5.98 12.99 16.42
N LEU A 102 6.06 13.45 15.16
CA LEU A 102 6.69 12.72 14.07
C LEU A 102 8.18 12.50 14.34
N HIS A 103 8.90 13.52 14.84
CA HIS A 103 10.30 13.38 15.22
C HIS A 103 10.50 12.33 16.30
N ASP A 104 9.78 12.41 17.41
CA ASP A 104 9.87 11.42 18.49
C ASP A 104 9.57 10.00 17.99
N TYR A 105 8.59 9.87 17.10
CA TYR A 105 8.24 8.60 16.49
C TYR A 105 9.37 8.04 15.60
N MET A 106 10.07 8.90 14.85
CA MET A 106 11.15 8.50 13.95
C MET A 106 12.47 8.23 14.69
N GLU A 107 12.77 8.95 15.78
CA GLU A 107 14.03 8.80 16.54
C GLU A 107 14.03 7.60 17.49
N ARG A 108 12.87 7.09 17.90
CA ARG A 108 12.81 5.83 18.67
C ARG A 108 13.49 4.70 17.89
N PRO A 109 14.08 3.67 18.50
CA PRO A 109 14.55 2.52 17.73
C PRO A 109 13.37 1.77 17.07
N PRO A 110 13.51 1.25 15.84
CA PRO A 110 12.51 0.35 15.28
C PRO A 110 12.47 -0.91 16.15
N THR A 111 11.30 -1.26 16.65
CA THR A 111 11.12 -2.44 17.51
C THR A 111 11.00 -3.72 16.69
N GLY A 112 10.86 -3.62 15.36
CA GLY A 112 10.51 -4.73 14.49
C GLY A 112 9.04 -5.16 14.62
N ALA A 113 8.32 -4.63 15.62
CA ALA A 113 6.89 -4.84 15.78
C ALA A 113 6.14 -3.90 14.84
N VAL A 114 5.35 -4.50 13.94
CA VAL A 114 4.33 -3.81 13.15
C VAL A 114 2.98 -4.09 13.80
N ASP A 115 2.11 -3.08 13.86
CA ASP A 115 0.76 -3.27 14.35
C ASP A 115 -0.05 -3.99 13.28
N LEU A 116 -0.23 -5.31 13.42
CA LEU A 116 -0.91 -6.19 12.46
C LEU A 116 -2.43 -6.12 12.57
N ASP A 117 -2.89 -5.29 13.49
CA ASP A 117 -4.27 -5.14 13.84
C ASP A 117 -5.11 -4.72 12.64
N ASP A 118 -4.74 -3.63 11.97
CA ASP A 118 -5.47 -3.13 10.82
C ASP A 118 -4.60 -3.19 9.55
N LEU A 119 -5.17 -3.74 8.47
CA LEU A 119 -4.55 -3.77 7.15
C LEU A 119 -5.11 -2.63 6.31
N TYR A 120 -4.23 -1.73 5.85
CA TYR A 120 -4.62 -0.59 5.05
C TYR A 120 -4.19 -0.76 3.59
N LEU A 121 -5.16 -0.66 2.69
CA LEU A 121 -4.98 -0.77 1.24
C LEU A 121 -5.30 0.57 0.60
N TYR A 122 -4.28 1.27 0.10
CA TYR A 122 -4.44 2.57 -0.55
C TYR A 122 -4.22 2.48 -2.06
N VAL A 123 -5.26 2.76 -2.84
CA VAL A 123 -5.18 2.73 -4.31
C VAL A 123 -5.04 4.13 -4.87
N CYS A 124 -4.09 4.34 -5.77
CA CYS A 124 -3.94 5.62 -6.45
C CYS A 124 -5.07 5.84 -7.47
N THR A 125 -5.97 6.79 -7.20
CA THR A 125 -7.14 7.10 -8.06
C THR A 125 -7.06 8.50 -8.71
N HIS A 126 -5.90 9.15 -8.65
CA HIS A 126 -5.71 10.54 -9.08
C HIS A 126 -5.74 10.73 -10.62
N GLY A 127 -6.94 10.71 -11.20
CA GLY A 127 -7.18 10.73 -12.65
C GLY A 127 -6.76 12.00 -13.35
N ALA A 128 -6.94 13.16 -12.72
CA ALA A 128 -6.50 14.45 -13.28
C ALA A 128 -4.98 14.55 -13.44
N ARG A 129 -4.21 13.76 -12.68
CA ARG A 129 -2.75 13.68 -12.81
C ARG A 129 -2.33 12.66 -13.88
N ASP A 130 -3.00 11.52 -13.95
CA ASP A 130 -2.79 10.51 -14.98
C ASP A 130 -4.07 9.69 -15.21
N CYS A 131 -4.52 9.58 -16.46
CA CYS A 131 -5.77 8.91 -16.82
C CYS A 131 -5.78 7.42 -16.44
N ARG A 132 -4.65 6.73 -16.46
CA ARG A 132 -4.57 5.30 -16.09
C ARG A 132 -4.80 5.11 -14.59
N CYS A 133 -4.33 6.04 -13.76
CA CYS A 133 -4.65 6.07 -12.34
C CYS A 133 -6.14 6.33 -12.12
N GLY A 134 -6.72 7.26 -12.88
CA GLY A 134 -8.16 7.54 -12.82
C GLY A 134 -9.01 6.34 -13.23
N GLU A 135 -8.69 5.69 -14.34
CA GLU A 135 -9.47 4.57 -14.87
C GLU A 135 -9.23 3.28 -14.08
N TRP A 136 -8.02 2.73 -14.14
CA TRP A 136 -7.72 1.44 -13.54
C TRP A 136 -7.68 1.52 -12.02
N GLY A 137 -7.16 2.62 -11.47
CA GLY A 137 -7.14 2.83 -10.03
C GLY A 137 -8.54 2.86 -9.43
N SER A 138 -9.48 3.61 -10.02
CA SER A 138 -10.86 3.67 -9.52
C SER A 138 -11.56 2.31 -9.62
N LYS A 139 -11.42 1.61 -10.76
CA LYS A 139 -11.99 0.27 -10.94
C LYS A 139 -11.47 -0.72 -9.89
N VAL A 140 -10.17 -0.69 -9.58
CA VAL A 140 -9.57 -1.56 -8.54
C VAL A 140 -10.01 -1.16 -7.14
N ALA A 141 -10.08 0.13 -6.83
CA ALA A 141 -10.57 0.61 -5.53
C ALA A 141 -12.03 0.18 -5.27
N ASP A 142 -12.89 0.28 -6.29
CA ASP A 142 -14.30 -0.12 -6.18
C ASP A 142 -14.44 -1.64 -6.05
N ALA A 143 -13.66 -2.41 -6.82
CA ALA A 143 -13.61 -3.87 -6.68
C ALA A 143 -13.14 -4.30 -5.29
N LEU A 144 -12.11 -3.67 -4.72
CA LEU A 144 -11.64 -3.92 -3.35
C LEU A 144 -12.72 -3.66 -2.31
N ARG A 145 -13.44 -2.53 -2.42
CA ARG A 145 -14.52 -2.20 -1.49
C ARG A 145 -15.66 -3.22 -1.55
N ASN A 146 -16.07 -3.60 -2.75
CA ASN A 146 -17.14 -4.58 -2.94
C ASN A 146 -16.74 -5.95 -2.38
N GLU A 147 -15.53 -6.40 -2.68
CA GLU A 147 -15.00 -7.69 -2.20
C GLU A 147 -14.87 -7.71 -0.68
N ILE A 148 -14.30 -6.67 -0.07
CA ILE A 148 -14.20 -6.57 1.39
C ILE A 148 -15.57 -6.47 2.05
N HIS A 149 -16.50 -5.70 1.48
CA HIS A 149 -17.86 -5.61 2.00
C HIS A 149 -18.56 -6.97 1.98
N TRP A 150 -18.47 -7.70 0.87
CA TRP A 150 -19.04 -9.05 0.74
C TRP A 150 -18.42 -10.04 1.75
N ARG A 151 -17.09 -10.06 1.88
CA ARG A 151 -16.38 -10.94 2.83
C ARG A 151 -16.73 -10.62 4.29
N LYS A 152 -16.81 -9.33 4.65
CA LYS A 152 -17.28 -8.90 5.98
C LYS A 152 -18.73 -9.26 6.24
N GLY A 153 -19.58 -9.28 5.20
CA GLY A 153 -20.96 -9.76 5.32
C GLY A 153 -21.09 -11.24 5.64
N ILE A 154 -20.13 -12.06 5.17
CA ILE A 154 -20.08 -13.50 5.44
C ILE A 154 -19.49 -13.79 6.82
N GLU A 155 -18.37 -13.13 7.15
CA GLU A 155 -17.66 -13.34 8.41
C GLU A 155 -17.29 -11.99 9.06
N PRO A 156 -18.23 -11.37 9.80
CA PRO A 156 -18.04 -10.02 10.35
C PRO A 156 -16.86 -9.86 11.30
N THR A 157 -16.50 -10.93 12.01
CA THR A 157 -15.35 -11.00 12.93
C THR A 157 -14.17 -11.77 12.33
N GLY A 158 -14.22 -12.07 11.03
CA GLY A 158 -13.22 -12.85 10.32
C GLY A 158 -11.94 -12.07 10.01
N LYS A 159 -11.02 -12.71 9.29
CA LYS A 159 -9.71 -12.11 8.94
C LYS A 159 -9.82 -10.79 8.15
N TYR A 160 -10.92 -10.57 7.42
CA TYR A 160 -11.15 -9.34 6.65
C TYR A 160 -11.77 -8.20 7.46
N SER A 161 -12.21 -8.44 8.70
CA SER A 161 -12.93 -7.46 9.53
C SER A 161 -12.17 -6.15 9.73
N ARG A 162 -10.84 -6.25 9.79
CA ARG A 162 -9.90 -5.14 10.05
C ARG A 162 -9.22 -4.57 8.80
N VAL A 163 -9.70 -4.94 7.61
CA VAL A 163 -9.20 -4.36 6.35
C VAL A 163 -9.88 -3.02 6.08
N VAL A 164 -9.07 -2.01 5.79
CA VAL A 164 -9.47 -0.65 5.44
C VAL A 164 -9.02 -0.35 4.01
N VAL A 165 -9.96 0.03 3.14
CA VAL A 165 -9.69 0.38 1.74
C VAL A 165 -9.81 1.89 1.55
N GLY A 166 -8.68 2.53 1.31
CA GLY A 166 -8.57 3.96 1.05
C GLY A 166 -8.13 4.27 -0.38
N GLU A 167 -8.24 5.54 -0.73
CA GLU A 167 -7.66 6.08 -1.97
C GLU A 167 -6.50 7.01 -1.64
N VAL A 168 -5.54 7.14 -2.55
CA VAL A 168 -4.40 8.03 -2.37
C VAL A 168 -4.16 8.88 -3.62
N GLY A 169 -3.62 10.08 -3.40
CA GLY A 169 -3.10 10.94 -4.45
C GLY A 169 -2.03 10.24 -5.28
N HIS A 170 -1.59 10.90 -6.36
CA HIS A 170 -0.65 10.29 -7.29
C HIS A 170 0.64 9.82 -6.60
N VAL A 171 1.00 8.54 -6.75
CA VAL A 171 2.16 7.91 -6.09
C VAL A 171 3.37 7.74 -7.03
N GLY A 172 3.27 8.15 -8.29
CA GLY A 172 4.22 7.82 -9.34
C GLY A 172 3.99 6.43 -9.94
N GLY A 173 4.79 6.04 -10.94
CA GLY A 173 4.68 4.71 -11.56
C GLY A 173 3.34 4.46 -12.28
N HIS A 174 2.68 5.49 -12.82
CA HIS A 174 1.38 5.38 -13.51
C HIS A 174 1.37 4.40 -14.70
N GLN A 175 2.54 4.11 -15.29
CA GLN A 175 2.66 3.11 -16.35
C GLN A 175 2.28 1.70 -15.86
N TYR A 176 2.35 1.49 -14.55
CA TYR A 176 1.96 0.27 -13.85
C TYR A 176 0.64 0.45 -13.09
N ALA A 177 -0.23 1.38 -13.47
CA ALA A 177 -1.54 1.49 -12.83
C ALA A 177 -2.39 0.20 -13.07
N ALA A 178 -3.22 -0.22 -12.11
CA ALA A 178 -3.47 0.41 -10.82
C ALA A 178 -2.36 0.14 -9.79
N ASN A 179 -1.92 1.18 -9.08
CA ASN A 179 -0.95 1.07 -7.99
C ASN A 179 -1.67 1.01 -6.65
N MET A 180 -1.26 0.08 -5.78
CA MET A 180 -1.78 -0.09 -4.42
C MET A 180 -0.64 -0.13 -3.40
N LEU A 181 -0.80 0.62 -2.31
CA LEU A 181 0.08 0.60 -1.15
C LEU A 181 -0.55 -0.29 -0.08
N VAL A 182 0.23 -1.19 0.53
CA VAL A 182 -0.22 -2.12 1.57
C VAL A 182 0.53 -1.82 2.86
N PHE A 183 -0.19 -1.34 3.87
CA PHE A 183 0.35 -1.03 5.20
C PHE A 183 -0.25 -1.97 6.26
N PRO A 184 0.52 -2.32 7.31
CA PRO A 184 1.78 -1.69 7.75
C PRO A 184 3.05 -2.14 7.02
N TYR A 185 2.95 -3.11 6.10
CA TYR A 185 4.09 -3.77 5.47
C TYR A 185 4.93 -2.88 4.56
N GLY A 186 4.35 -1.78 4.08
CA GLY A 186 5.01 -0.83 3.18
C GLY A 186 5.21 -1.41 1.78
N GLU A 187 4.37 -2.36 1.36
CA GLU A 187 4.47 -3.01 0.06
C GLU A 187 3.78 -2.19 -1.02
N TRP A 188 4.39 -2.14 -2.19
CA TRP A 188 3.84 -1.46 -3.35
C TRP A 188 3.54 -2.47 -4.44
N LEU A 189 2.27 -2.51 -4.83
CA LEU A 189 1.78 -3.34 -5.92
C LEU A 189 1.40 -2.47 -7.12
N GLY A 190 1.45 -3.06 -8.31
CA GLY A 190 1.09 -2.43 -9.58
C GLY A 190 0.52 -3.44 -10.58
N GLY A 191 0.01 -2.91 -11.69
CA GLY A 191 -0.60 -3.70 -12.76
C GLY A 191 -1.90 -4.40 -12.33
N LEU A 192 -2.50 -3.96 -11.22
CA LEU A 192 -3.71 -4.59 -10.70
C LEU A 192 -4.90 -4.35 -11.63
N ARG A 193 -5.79 -5.34 -11.69
CA ARG A 193 -7.09 -5.29 -12.37
C ARG A 193 -8.19 -5.78 -11.43
N PRO A 194 -9.46 -5.38 -11.65
CA PRO A 194 -10.59 -5.83 -10.84
C PRO A 194 -10.64 -7.35 -10.66
N ASP A 195 -10.40 -8.09 -11.75
CA ASP A 195 -10.48 -9.56 -11.76
C ASP A 195 -9.43 -10.24 -10.85
N ASN A 196 -8.34 -9.56 -10.55
CA ASN A 196 -7.29 -10.10 -9.68
C ASN A 196 -7.51 -9.78 -8.20
N VAL A 197 -8.45 -8.89 -7.86
CA VAL A 197 -8.66 -8.40 -6.48
C VAL A 197 -8.90 -9.53 -5.46
N PRO A 198 -9.77 -10.53 -5.72
CA PRO A 198 -10.00 -11.60 -4.75
C PRO A 198 -8.72 -12.37 -4.40
N GLY A 199 -7.95 -12.78 -5.42
CA GLY A 199 -6.71 -13.53 -5.23
C GLY A 199 -5.60 -12.69 -4.58
N VAL A 200 -5.50 -11.41 -4.95
CA VAL A 200 -4.58 -10.46 -4.32
C VAL A 200 -4.87 -10.32 -2.82
N LEU A 201 -6.13 -10.19 -2.44
CA LEU A 201 -6.54 -10.12 -1.04
C LEU A 201 -6.20 -11.42 -0.29
N ASP A 202 -6.51 -12.58 -0.88
CA ASP A 202 -6.22 -13.87 -0.25
C ASP A 202 -4.73 -14.02 0.08
N VAL A 203 -3.85 -13.71 -0.88
CA VAL A 203 -2.40 -13.77 -0.69
C VAL A 203 -1.92 -12.78 0.37
N ILE A 204 -2.41 -11.53 0.36
CA ILE A 204 -2.02 -10.54 1.38
C ILE A 204 -2.41 -11.06 2.77
N MET A 205 -3.62 -11.61 2.94
CA MET A 205 -4.08 -12.11 4.23
C MET A 205 -3.32 -13.36 4.70
N GLU A 206 -2.87 -14.22 3.78
CA GLU A 206 -2.09 -15.42 4.10
C GLU A 206 -0.63 -15.10 4.42
N GLN A 207 -0.04 -14.14 3.72
CA GLN A 207 1.36 -13.73 3.87
C GLN A 207 1.57 -12.65 4.95
N SER A 208 0.55 -12.37 5.77
CA SER A 208 0.55 -11.31 6.78
C SER A 208 1.37 -11.59 8.05
N SER A 209 2.12 -12.69 8.12
CA SER A 209 3.05 -12.94 9.24
C SER A 209 4.30 -12.07 9.12
N PRO A 210 4.81 -11.46 10.20
CA PRO A 210 6.07 -10.68 10.18
C PRO A 210 7.26 -11.46 9.64
N VAL A 211 7.29 -12.78 9.86
CA VAL A 211 8.34 -13.68 9.35
C VAL A 211 8.23 -13.85 7.84
N ASP A 212 7.01 -14.01 7.33
CA ASP A 212 6.76 -14.25 5.91
C ASP A 212 7.00 -12.99 5.09
N LEU A 213 6.64 -11.82 5.61
CA LEU A 213 6.92 -10.53 4.98
C LEU A 213 8.40 -10.20 4.98
N ALA A 214 9.10 -10.48 6.09
CA ALA A 214 10.55 -10.28 6.14
C ALA A 214 11.26 -11.12 5.07
N ARG A 215 10.79 -12.32 4.82
CA ARG A 215 11.41 -13.27 3.87
C ARG A 215 10.94 -13.09 2.45
N THR A 216 9.68 -12.71 2.23
CA THR A 216 9.06 -12.78 0.92
C THR A 216 8.39 -11.51 0.42
N SER A 217 8.40 -11.28 -0.90
CA SER A 217 7.66 -10.20 -1.55
C SER A 217 6.21 -10.61 -1.73
N LEU A 218 5.27 -9.77 -1.29
CA LEU A 218 3.85 -9.98 -1.56
C LEU A 218 3.60 -9.98 -3.07
N LEU A 219 2.93 -11.02 -3.58
CA LEU A 219 2.45 -11.11 -4.97
C LEU A 219 3.52 -10.76 -6.02
N PRO A 220 4.52 -11.62 -6.28
CA PRO A 220 5.65 -11.32 -7.15
C PRO A 220 5.28 -10.74 -8.53
N THR A 221 4.17 -11.19 -9.12
CA THR A 221 3.68 -10.70 -10.42
C THR A 221 3.22 -9.25 -10.42
N HIS A 222 2.84 -8.72 -9.26
CA HIS A 222 2.35 -7.35 -9.07
C HIS A 222 3.31 -6.50 -8.25
N TRP A 223 4.33 -7.10 -7.65
CA TRP A 223 5.24 -6.40 -6.75
C TRP A 223 6.06 -5.34 -7.49
N ARG A 224 6.22 -4.17 -6.86
CA ARG A 224 7.03 -3.05 -7.37
C ARG A 224 8.14 -2.64 -6.41
N GLY A 225 8.03 -2.99 -5.15
CA GLY A 225 9.00 -2.59 -4.14
C GLY A 225 8.40 -2.47 -2.75
N ARG A 226 9.25 -2.08 -1.80
CA ARG A 226 8.90 -1.98 -0.39
C ARG A 226 9.59 -0.80 0.28
N MET A 227 8.86 -0.13 1.16
CA MET A 227 9.41 0.86 2.10
C MET A 227 10.63 0.31 2.85
N GLY A 228 11.69 1.10 2.92
CA GLY A 228 12.97 0.71 3.53
C GLY A 228 13.97 0.01 2.59
N LEU A 229 13.61 -0.29 1.34
CA LEU A 229 14.51 -0.92 0.38
C LEU A 229 14.99 0.07 -0.69
N ALA A 230 16.31 0.08 -0.90
CA ALA A 230 16.91 0.74 -2.05
C ALA A 230 16.64 -0.04 -3.35
N ARG A 231 16.83 0.61 -4.50
CA ARG A 231 16.57 0.02 -5.82
C ARG A 231 17.17 -1.39 -5.99
N ASP A 232 18.46 -1.54 -5.68
CA ASP A 232 19.16 -2.81 -5.90
C ASP A 232 18.71 -3.89 -4.93
N GLN A 233 18.37 -3.52 -3.69
CA GLN A 233 17.78 -4.44 -2.72
C GLN A 233 16.40 -4.93 -3.16
N GLN A 234 15.61 -4.08 -3.82
CA GLN A 234 14.33 -4.49 -4.38
C GLN A 234 14.52 -5.47 -5.54
N LEU A 235 15.46 -5.18 -6.44
CA LEU A 235 15.80 -6.08 -7.54
C LEU A 235 16.31 -7.44 -7.04
N GLN A 236 17.24 -7.44 -6.10
CA GLN A 236 17.76 -8.67 -5.49
C GLN A 236 16.63 -9.48 -4.84
N ARG A 237 15.75 -8.83 -4.09
CA ARG A 237 14.61 -9.49 -3.47
C ARG A 237 13.67 -10.10 -4.52
N PHE A 238 13.36 -9.39 -5.60
CA PHE A 238 12.53 -9.92 -6.67
C PHE A 238 13.17 -11.17 -7.33
N LEU A 239 14.48 -11.14 -7.60
CA LEU A 239 15.19 -12.26 -8.21
C LEU A 239 15.18 -13.51 -7.30
N LEU A 240 15.44 -13.34 -6.00
CA LEU A 240 15.40 -14.44 -5.03
C LEU A 240 14.03 -15.14 -4.99
N HIS A 241 12.94 -14.40 -5.22
CA HIS A 241 11.60 -15.00 -5.29
C HIS A 241 11.40 -15.84 -6.53
N ARG A 242 11.85 -15.34 -7.68
CA ARG A 242 11.71 -16.01 -8.97
C ARG A 242 12.43 -17.37 -8.93
N ASP A 243 13.63 -17.39 -8.36
CA ASP A 243 14.45 -18.59 -8.31
C ASP A 243 13.88 -19.64 -7.32
N ASN A 244 13.23 -19.21 -6.24
CA ASN A 244 12.53 -20.11 -5.30
C ASN A 244 11.16 -20.62 -5.80
N SER A 245 10.58 -19.99 -6.84
CA SER A 245 9.27 -20.39 -7.39
C SER A 245 9.38 -21.36 -8.58
N THR A 246 10.60 -21.69 -8.99
CA THR A 246 10.90 -22.54 -10.17
C THR A 246 11.43 -23.93 -9.79
N VAL A 247 11.41 -24.27 -8.50
CA VAL A 247 11.81 -25.57 -7.94
C VAL A 247 10.58 -26.32 -7.43
#